data_AF-W1XZ66-F1
#
_entry.id   AF-W1XZ66-F1
#
_cell.length_a   1.000
_cell.length_b   1.000
_cell.length_c   1.000
_cell.angle_alpha   90.00
_cell.angle_beta   90.00
_cell.angle_gamma   90.00
#
_symmetry.space_group_name_H-M   'P 1'
#
loop_
_entity.id
_entity.type
_entity.pdbx_description
1 polymer ?
#
loop_
_entity_poly.entity_id
_entity_poly.type
_entity_poly.pdbx_seq_one_letter_code
_entity_poly.pdbx_strand_id
1 'polypeptide(L)'
;ILYCNTSGRANPGPITIENAMVYSGKDYGGHKLFKTSVPGLYYTMLISRVWSAYNTTTDIQSPGIYIGDTSTQQFHFSITDNDL
;
A
#
# COMPACT_ATOMS: atom_id res chain seq x y z
N ILE A 1 -10.12 0.53 8.57
CA ILE A 1 -9.53 -0.58 9.36
C ILE A 1 -9.72 -1.84 8.55
N LEU A 2 -8.63 -2.59 8.31
CA LEU A 2 -8.62 -3.80 7.50
C LEU A 2 -8.50 -4.98 8.48
N TYR A 3 -9.41 -5.95 8.39
CA TYR A 3 -9.46 -7.09 9.32
C TYR A 3 -8.92 -8.34 8.63
N CYS A 4 -7.81 -8.86 9.12
CA CYS A 4 -7.33 -10.19 8.75
C CYS A 4 -8.03 -11.20 9.65
N ASN A 5 -8.54 -12.31 9.09
CA ASN A 5 -9.13 -13.39 9.88
C ASN A 5 -8.52 -14.73 9.45
N THR A 6 -8.50 -15.69 10.38
CA THR A 6 -8.00 -17.05 10.17
C THR A 6 -9.08 -18.01 9.65
N SER A 7 -10.23 -17.50 9.21
CA SER A 7 -11.28 -18.39 8.70
C SER A 7 -10.79 -19.08 7.43
N GLY A 8 -11.23 -20.32 7.18
CA GLY A 8 -10.94 -21.03 5.92
C GLY A 8 -11.51 -20.35 4.66
N ARG A 9 -12.17 -19.19 4.80
CA ARG A 9 -12.65 -18.31 3.73
C ARG A 9 -11.77 -17.07 3.53
N ALA A 10 -10.73 -16.89 4.35
CA ALA A 10 -9.75 -15.84 4.16
C ALA A 10 -8.87 -16.14 2.94
N ASN A 11 -8.49 -15.10 2.21
CA ASN A 11 -7.48 -15.22 1.18
C ASN A 11 -6.10 -15.05 1.85
N PRO A 12 -5.24 -16.08 1.89
CA PRO A 12 -3.91 -15.99 2.50
C PRO A 12 -2.91 -15.20 1.64
N GLY A 13 -3.29 -14.77 0.44
CA GLY A 13 -2.43 -14.03 -0.49
C GLY A 13 -2.17 -12.58 -0.08
N PRO A 14 -1.22 -11.91 -0.78
CA PRO A 14 -0.93 -10.50 -0.57
C PRO A 14 -2.16 -9.62 -0.77
N ILE A 15 -2.20 -8.51 -0.04
CA ILE A 15 -3.04 -7.39 -0.40
C ILE A 15 -2.43 -6.74 -1.63
N THR A 16 -3.20 -6.70 -2.70
CA THR A 16 -2.80 -6.07 -3.96
C THR A 16 -3.41 -4.68 -4.05
N ILE A 17 -2.58 -3.68 -4.31
CA ILE A 17 -2.99 -2.31 -4.63
C ILE A 17 -2.77 -2.09 -6.12
N GLU A 18 -3.85 -1.69 -6.78
CA GLU A 18 -3.85 -1.21 -8.15
C GLU A 18 -4.18 0.27 -8.12
N ASN A 19 -3.31 1.10 -8.69
CA ASN A 19 -3.55 2.52 -8.73
C ASN A 19 -4.48 2.87 -9.90
N ALA A 20 -5.53 3.66 -9.65
CA ALA A 20 -6.40 4.22 -10.68
C ALA A 20 -6.09 5.70 -10.96
N MET A 21 -4.94 6.18 -10.49
CA MET A 21 -4.57 7.59 -10.55
C MET A 21 -4.04 7.94 -11.94
N VAL A 22 -4.34 9.16 -12.42
CA VAL A 22 -3.89 9.60 -13.75
C VAL A 22 -2.51 10.24 -13.64
N TYR A 23 -1.49 9.58 -14.20
CA TYR A 23 -0.15 10.13 -14.23
C TYR A 23 -0.12 11.47 -14.96
N SER A 24 0.54 12.46 -14.35
CA SER A 24 0.61 13.82 -14.89
C SER A 24 1.66 14.01 -15.98
N GLY A 25 2.53 13.01 -16.21
CA GLY A 25 3.72 13.15 -17.05
C GLY A 25 4.89 13.85 -16.35
N LYS A 26 4.85 13.96 -15.03
CA LYS A 26 5.86 14.65 -14.20
C LYS A 26 6.29 13.77 -13.04
N ASP A 27 7.55 13.91 -12.65
CA ASP A 27 8.14 13.23 -11.50
C ASP A 27 8.76 14.24 -10.55
N TYR A 28 8.72 13.95 -9.26
CA TYR A 28 9.37 14.75 -8.22
C TYR A 28 9.93 13.86 -7.13
N GLY A 29 11.20 14.07 -6.77
CA GLY A 29 11.88 13.21 -5.79
C GLY A 29 12.00 11.75 -6.23
N GLY A 30 11.93 11.46 -7.54
CA GLY A 30 11.94 10.10 -8.09
C GLY A 30 10.58 9.40 -8.13
N HIS A 31 9.50 10.08 -7.74
CA HIS A 31 8.15 9.52 -7.69
C HIS A 31 7.22 10.18 -8.71
N LYS A 32 6.29 9.39 -9.24
CA LYS A 32 5.28 9.89 -10.18
C LYS A 32 4.33 10.86 -9.48
N LEU A 33 4.04 11.96 -10.18
CA LEU A 33 3.01 12.90 -9.78
C LEU A 33 1.70 12.61 -10.52
N PHE A 34 0.60 12.59 -9.79
CA PHE A 34 -0.74 12.32 -10.29
C PHE A 34 -1.59 13.58 -10.36
N LYS A 35 -2.49 13.63 -11.35
CA LYS A 35 -3.35 14.79 -11.62
C LYS A 35 -4.41 14.96 -10.55
N THR A 36 -4.69 16.21 -10.19
CA THR A 36 -5.91 16.62 -9.49
C THR A 36 -6.85 17.34 -10.46
N SER A 37 -8.04 17.73 -9.99
CA SER A 37 -8.94 18.62 -10.72
C SER A 37 -8.48 20.08 -10.74
N VAL A 38 -7.49 20.47 -9.92
CA VAL A 38 -6.97 21.83 -9.83
C VAL A 38 -5.75 21.97 -10.75
N PRO A 39 -5.76 22.88 -11.74
CA PRO A 39 -4.63 23.09 -12.63
C PRO A 39 -3.35 23.44 -11.86
N GLY A 40 -2.26 22.76 -12.18
CA GLY A 40 -0.96 22.98 -11.55
C GLY A 40 -0.77 22.29 -10.18
N LEU A 41 -1.82 21.67 -9.63
CA LEU A 41 -1.72 20.90 -8.39
C LEU A 41 -1.61 19.40 -8.70
N TYR A 42 -0.56 18.79 -8.15
CA TYR A 42 -0.25 17.37 -8.31
C TYR A 42 0.07 16.75 -6.96
N TYR A 43 -0.04 15.43 -6.87
CA TYR A 43 0.25 14.69 -5.64
C TYR A 43 0.96 13.37 -5.92
N THR A 44 1.65 12.87 -4.91
CA THR A 44 2.04 11.47 -4.79
C THR A 44 1.42 10.92 -3.50
N MET A 45 1.22 9.61 -3.40
CA MET A 45 0.63 8.98 -2.22
C MET A 45 1.59 7.93 -1.67
N LEU A 46 1.91 8.03 -0.38
CA LEU A 46 2.78 7.09 0.32
C LEU A 46 1.97 6.34 1.38
N ILE A 47 1.96 5.01 1.31
CA ILE A 47 1.54 4.16 2.43
C ILE A 47 2.79 3.83 3.24
N SER A 48 2.84 4.31 4.48
CA SER A 48 3.98 4.11 5.39
C SER A 48 3.49 3.94 6.83
N ARG A 49 4.38 3.44 7.70
CA ARG A 49 4.12 3.29 9.14
C ARG A 49 2.80 2.55 9.44
N VAL A 50 2.52 1.51 8.65
CA VAL A 50 1.31 0.71 8.83
C VAL A 50 1.38 0.02 10.20
N TRP A 51 0.43 0.36 11.05
CA TRP A 51 0.27 -0.27 12.35
C TRP A 51 -0.62 -1.49 12.24
N SER A 52 -0.26 -2.54 12.97
CA SER A 52 -0.91 -3.83 12.96
C SER A 52 -1.14 -4.29 14.41
N ALA A 53 -2.30 -4.89 14.67
CA ALA A 53 -2.74 -5.35 15.98
C ALA A 53 -2.57 -6.87 16.13
N TYR A 54 -2.71 -7.41 17.35
CA TYR A 54 -2.84 -8.86 17.58
C TYR A 54 -1.67 -9.68 17.02
N ASN A 55 -0.42 -9.30 17.34
CA ASN A 55 0.78 -9.99 16.87
C ASN A 55 0.82 -10.17 15.34
N THR A 56 0.32 -9.20 14.57
CA THR A 56 0.52 -9.20 13.13
C THR A 56 1.64 -8.23 12.76
N THR A 57 2.41 -8.56 11.74
CA THR A 57 3.42 -7.69 11.12
C THR A 57 3.08 -7.50 9.65
N THR A 58 3.69 -6.49 9.03
CA THR A 58 3.62 -6.29 7.58
C THR A 58 5.03 -6.21 7.00
N ASP A 59 5.17 -6.63 5.75
CA ASP A 59 6.42 -6.57 5.00
C ASP A 59 6.72 -5.18 4.40
N ILE A 60 5.86 -4.18 4.63
CA ILE A 60 6.09 -2.79 4.20
C ILE A 60 7.37 -2.24 4.86
N GLN A 61 8.41 -2.04 4.05
CA GLN A 61 9.69 -1.48 4.48
C GLN A 61 9.69 0.05 4.46
N SER A 62 10.65 0.67 5.16
CA SER A 62 10.92 2.11 5.05
C SER A 62 11.45 2.47 3.64
N PRO A 63 11.01 3.58 3.01
CA PRO A 63 10.11 4.63 3.54
C PRO A 63 8.61 4.28 3.46
N GLY A 64 8.25 3.23 2.71
CA GLY A 64 6.89 2.76 2.51
C GLY A 64 6.67 2.39 1.04
N ILE A 65 5.41 2.37 0.62
CA ILE A 65 5.01 2.12 -0.76
C ILE A 65 4.44 3.40 -1.36
N TYR A 66 5.12 3.95 -2.37
CA TYR A 66 4.60 5.06 -3.18
C TYR A 66 3.63 4.54 -4.23
N ILE A 67 2.35 4.86 -4.06
CA ILE A 67 1.29 4.29 -4.89
C ILE A 67 1.37 4.82 -6.32
N GLY A 68 1.37 3.90 -7.27
CA GLY A 68 1.37 4.18 -8.71
C GLY A 68 2.73 4.36 -9.36
N ASP A 69 3.83 4.30 -8.60
CA ASP A 69 5.18 4.18 -9.19
C ASP A 69 5.28 2.91 -10.04
N THR A 70 4.66 1.82 -9.60
CA THR A 70 4.42 0.59 -10.36
C THR A 70 2.92 0.38 -10.61
N SER A 71 2.57 -0.40 -11.64
CA SER A 71 1.17 -0.68 -12.01
C SER A 71 0.41 -1.44 -10.93
N THR A 72 1.10 -2.39 -10.31
CA THR A 72 0.57 -3.26 -9.26
C THR A 72 1.58 -3.30 -8.13
N GLN A 73 1.09 -3.22 -6.90
CA GLN A 73 1.88 -3.24 -5.68
C GLN A 73 1.27 -4.24 -4.72
N GLN A 74 2.10 -4.92 -3.95
CA GLN A 74 1.67 -5.96 -3.04
C GLN A 74 2.35 -5.80 -1.70
N PHE A 75 1.61 -6.12 -0.64
CA PHE A 75 2.15 -6.26 0.69
C PHE A 75 1.39 -7.34 1.45
N HIS A 76 2.05 -7.94 2.42
CA HIS A 76 1.52 -9.02 3.23
C HIS A 76 1.29 -8.54 4.66
N PHE A 77 0.29 -9.16 5.29
CA PHE A 77 0.22 -9.24 6.75
C PHE A 77 0.56 -10.67 7.17
N SER A 78 1.42 -10.80 8.16
CA SER A 78 1.82 -12.08 8.73
C SER A 78 1.46 -12.11 10.20
N ILE A 79 0.87 -13.20 10.68
CA ILE A 79 0.69 -13.45 12.12
C ILE A 79 2.03 -13.96 12.66
N THR A 80 2.51 -13.35 13.74
CA THR A 80 3.72 -13.74 14.46
C THR A 80 3.41 -14.44 15.79
N ASP A 81 2.13 -14.67 16.08
CA ASP A 81 1.69 -15.51 17.18
C ASP A 81 1.88 -16.98 16.82
N ASN A 82 2.69 -17.71 17.59
CA ASN A 82 2.96 -19.13 17.33
C ASN A 82 1.88 -20.07 17.90
N ASP A 83 0.97 -19.54 18.72
CA ASP A 83 -0.07 -20.32 19.41
C ASP A 83 -1.44 -20.27 18.68
N LEU A 84 -1.51 -19.58 17.52
CA LEU A 84 -2.62 -19.59 16.55
C LEU A 84 -2.31 -20.49 15.35
#